data_AF-A0A6L8T339-F1
#
_entry.id   AF-A0A6L8T339-F1
#
_cell.length_a   1.000
_cell.length_b   1.000
_cell.length_c   1.000
_cell.angle_alpha   90.00
_cell.angle_beta   90.00
_cell.angle_gamma   90.00
#
_symmetry.space_group_name_H-M   'P 1'
#
loop_
_entity.id
_entity.type
_entity.pdbx_description
1 polymer ?
#
loop_
_entity_poly.entity_id
_entity_poly.type
_entity_poly.pdbx_seq_one_letter_code
_entity_poly.pdbx_strand_id
1 'polypeptide(L)'
;MVKERILAVPYTTVFIAQLPKETQDIIREDMKLHARENGYRLEWDAEARDYIGMTRRFCDIEEIYAHTKVDFCEPGEDIEPYERSQQRNIVLKLPEDDIKDLCAKAGRNGMTVSQLLENFVSDLVGGSRTNGSDERMYANQWFERCWFSFEPEQTFLSYLLDWGQIEYAIEDWTELEDYKGQDTLDEYDKEEMESLKESLDELFEEYQSANKNPADSTLEEGMQKVIKWDKERQMLLAGNPVERRKER
;
A
#
# COMPACT_ATOMS: atom_id res chain seq x y z
N MET A 1 3.57 -12.90 5.42
CA MET A 1 5.03 -12.67 5.27
C MET A 1 5.47 -11.73 6.38
N VAL A 2 6.60 -11.98 7.04
CA VAL A 2 7.14 -11.05 8.05
C VAL A 2 7.87 -9.91 7.32
N LYS A 3 7.58 -8.66 7.64
CA LYS A 3 8.29 -7.49 7.09
C LYS A 3 9.75 -7.56 7.57
N GLU A 4 10.71 -7.38 6.68
CA GLU A 4 12.14 -7.34 7.04
C GLU A 4 12.69 -5.93 6.84
N ARG A 5 13.56 -5.49 7.75
CA ARG A 5 14.24 -4.20 7.66
C ARG A 5 15.70 -4.36 8.06
N ILE A 6 16.59 -3.79 7.25
CA ILE A 6 18.03 -3.72 7.53
C ILE A 6 18.35 -2.26 7.88
N LEU A 7 19.04 -2.03 8.99
CA LEU A 7 19.40 -0.67 9.45
C LEU A 7 20.85 -0.61 9.91
N ALA A 8 21.56 0.46 9.57
CA ALA A 8 22.89 0.71 10.10
C ALA A 8 22.85 1.31 11.52
N VAL A 9 22.35 0.52 12.47
CA VAL A 9 22.26 0.88 13.91
C VAL A 9 23.27 0.04 14.68
N PRO A 10 24.35 0.63 15.21
CA PRO A 10 25.43 -0.13 15.85
C PRO A 10 25.02 -0.73 17.20
N TYR A 11 24.09 -0.09 17.91
CA TYR A 11 23.51 -0.56 19.17
C TYR A 11 22.19 0.19 19.44
N THR A 12 21.21 -0.47 20.06
CA THR A 12 19.85 0.07 20.20
C THR A 12 19.76 1.30 21.10
N THR A 13 20.74 1.54 21.98
CA THR A 13 20.78 2.72 22.86
C THR A 13 21.35 3.98 22.19
N VAL A 14 21.77 3.91 20.93
CA VAL A 14 22.27 5.06 20.17
C VAL A 14 21.16 6.08 19.94
N PHE A 15 21.48 7.37 20.00
CA PHE A 15 20.56 8.42 19.57
C PHE A 15 20.41 8.39 18.05
N ILE A 16 19.18 8.45 17.54
CA ILE A 16 18.91 8.40 16.10
C ILE A 16 19.63 9.55 15.38
N ALA A 17 19.66 10.75 15.98
CA ALA A 17 20.40 11.90 15.46
C ALA A 17 21.91 11.69 15.27
N GLN A 18 22.50 10.64 15.87
CA GLN A 18 23.92 10.29 15.72
C GLN A 18 24.18 9.27 14.60
N LEU A 19 23.13 8.69 14.00
CA LEU A 19 23.25 7.74 12.90
C LEU A 19 23.64 8.44 11.59
N PRO A 20 24.12 7.71 10.58
CA PRO A 20 24.27 8.22 9.22
C PRO A 20 22.97 8.86 8.73
N LYS A 21 23.08 9.92 7.91
CA LYS A 21 21.92 10.70 7.47
C LYS A 21 20.93 9.83 6.68
N GLU A 22 21.46 8.91 5.90
CA GLU A 22 20.72 7.95 5.09
C GLU A 22 19.88 7.00 5.98
N THR A 23 20.48 6.45 7.04
CA THR A 23 19.78 5.63 8.04
C THR A 23 18.71 6.41 8.79
N GLN A 24 18.99 7.68 9.14
CA GLN A 24 17.99 8.56 9.73
C GLN A 24 16.80 8.77 8.78
N ASP A 25 17.05 8.92 7.49
CA ASP A 25 16.01 9.13 6.49
C ASP A 25 15.13 7.87 6.34
N ILE A 26 15.73 6.67 6.38
CA ILE A 26 15.00 5.39 6.44
C ILE A 26 14.08 5.34 7.67
N ILE A 27 14.64 5.58 8.87
CA ILE A 27 13.88 5.53 10.13
C ILE A 27 12.72 6.55 10.10
N ARG A 28 12.96 7.75 9.56
CA ARG A 28 11.93 8.79 9.45
C ARG A 28 10.78 8.35 8.54
N GLU A 29 11.06 7.71 7.42
CA GLU A 29 10.03 7.19 6.53
C GLU A 29 9.28 6.00 7.16
N ASP A 30 9.98 5.12 7.88
CA ASP A 30 9.34 4.03 8.62
C ASP A 30 8.40 4.57 9.72
N MET A 31 8.79 5.64 10.44
CA MET A 31 7.91 6.34 11.39
C MET A 31 6.67 6.93 10.73
N LYS A 32 6.83 7.60 9.57
CA LYS A 32 5.71 8.19 8.83
C LYS A 32 4.75 7.13 8.32
N LEU A 33 5.30 6.00 7.86
CA LEU A 33 4.51 4.86 7.40
C LEU A 33 3.70 4.27 8.56
N HIS A 34 4.33 3.99 9.69
CA HIS A 34 3.66 3.46 10.87
C HIS A 34 2.54 4.40 11.38
N ALA A 35 2.80 5.71 11.40
CA ALA A 35 1.80 6.71 11.76
C ALA A 35 0.60 6.73 10.80
N ARG A 36 0.83 6.56 9.50
CA ARG A 36 -0.23 6.46 8.49
C ARG A 36 -1.05 5.18 8.66
N GLU A 37 -0.39 4.04 8.87
CA GLU A 37 -1.03 2.73 9.05
C GLU A 37 -1.89 2.68 10.32
N ASN A 38 -1.49 3.38 11.38
CA ASN A 38 -2.19 3.38 12.67
C ASN A 38 -3.03 4.66 12.93
N GLY A 39 -3.17 5.54 11.94
CA GLY A 39 -4.05 6.70 12.01
C GLY A 39 -3.67 7.79 13.01
N TYR A 40 -2.39 7.92 13.39
CA TYR A 40 -1.93 8.95 14.32
C TYR A 40 -0.95 9.95 13.67
N ARG A 41 -0.68 11.08 14.34
CA ARG A 41 0.26 12.11 13.86
C ARG A 41 1.56 12.04 14.65
N LEU A 42 2.67 12.15 13.95
CA LEU A 42 3.99 12.29 14.58
C LEU A 42 4.10 13.67 15.26
N GLU A 43 4.55 13.68 16.51
CA GLU A 43 4.82 14.91 17.25
C GLU A 43 6.08 15.61 16.72
N TRP A 44 6.06 16.94 16.69
CA TRP A 44 7.13 17.78 16.13
C TRP A 44 7.94 18.47 17.23
N ASP A 45 9.27 18.39 17.13
CA ASP A 45 10.21 19.11 17.98
C ASP A 45 10.67 20.40 17.27
N ALA A 46 10.30 21.55 17.82
CA ALA A 46 10.65 22.85 17.25
C ALA A 46 12.15 23.20 17.37
N GLU A 47 12.83 22.68 18.40
CA GLU A 47 14.25 22.93 18.64
C GLU A 47 15.11 22.07 17.73
N ALA A 48 14.79 20.78 17.62
CA ALA A 48 15.49 19.85 16.73
C ALA A 48 15.10 20.01 15.25
N ARG A 49 13.96 20.66 14.97
CA ARG A 49 13.37 20.79 13.62
C ARG A 49 13.14 19.44 12.95
N ASP A 50 12.73 18.45 13.73
CA ASP A 50 12.39 17.10 13.27
C ASP A 50 11.30 16.51 14.17
N TYR A 51 10.86 15.27 13.91
CA TYR A 51 9.91 14.58 14.78
C TYR A 51 10.54 14.25 16.14
N ILE A 52 9.74 14.27 17.21
CA ILE A 52 10.22 13.95 18.57
C ILE A 52 10.87 12.57 18.61
N GLY A 53 10.35 11.57 17.86
CA GLY A 53 10.99 10.25 17.79
C GLY A 53 12.42 10.28 17.22
N MET A 54 12.75 11.23 16.33
CA MET A 54 14.08 11.36 15.75
C MET A 54 15.13 11.90 16.74
N THR A 55 14.69 12.47 17.87
CA THR A 55 15.58 12.94 18.95
C THR A 55 15.81 11.88 20.03
N ARG A 56 15.13 10.73 19.93
CA ARG A 56 15.21 9.63 20.90
C ARG A 56 16.32 8.63 20.57
N ARG A 57 16.51 7.67 21.48
CA ARG A 57 17.34 6.49 21.20
C ARG A 57 16.55 5.53 20.33
N PHE A 58 17.25 4.70 19.55
CA PHE A 58 16.59 3.71 18.70
C PHE A 58 15.66 2.78 19.49
N CYS A 59 16.08 2.34 20.69
CA CYS A 59 15.27 1.49 21.57
C CYS A 59 13.95 2.14 22.02
N ASP A 60 13.88 3.47 22.05
CA ASP A 60 12.69 4.19 22.49
C ASP A 60 11.59 4.22 21.41
N ILE A 61 11.89 3.78 20.17
CA ILE A 61 10.95 3.72 19.05
C ILE A 61 10.72 2.30 18.53
N GLU A 62 11.19 1.26 19.23
CA GLU A 62 11.11 -0.15 18.79
C GLU A 62 9.68 -0.62 18.47
N GLU A 63 8.66 0.02 19.05
CA GLU A 63 7.25 -0.27 18.78
C GLU A 63 6.89 -0.17 17.29
N ILE A 64 7.48 0.79 16.54
CA ILE A 64 7.19 0.92 15.11
C ILE A 64 7.68 -0.30 14.29
N TYR A 65 8.52 -1.14 14.90
CA TYR A 65 9.07 -2.36 14.33
C TYR A 65 8.52 -3.64 14.99
N ALA A 66 7.47 -3.58 15.83
CA ALA A 66 6.96 -4.73 16.59
C ALA A 66 6.63 -5.97 15.73
N HIS A 67 6.20 -5.77 14.48
CA HIS A 67 5.91 -6.83 13.51
C HIS A 67 6.91 -6.91 12.35
N THR A 68 8.10 -6.31 12.54
CA THR A 68 9.18 -6.27 11.56
C THR A 68 10.42 -6.95 12.12
N LYS A 69 11.00 -7.88 11.35
CA LYS A 69 12.30 -8.43 11.66
C LYS A 69 13.37 -7.41 11.30
N VAL A 70 13.99 -6.80 12.30
CA VAL A 70 15.08 -5.82 12.13
C VAL A 70 16.42 -6.53 12.23
N ASP A 71 17.22 -6.44 11.17
CA ASP A 71 18.62 -6.86 11.15
C ASP A 71 19.53 -5.62 11.10
N PHE A 72 20.69 -5.66 11.77
CA PHE A 72 21.64 -4.55 11.82
C PHE A 72 22.82 -4.77 10.88
N CYS A 73 23.30 -3.70 10.24
CA CYS A 73 24.41 -3.73 9.28
C CYS A 73 25.40 -2.57 9.48
N GLU A 74 26.45 -2.51 8.65
CA GLU A 74 27.36 -1.36 8.63
C GLU A 74 26.74 -0.16 7.89
N PRO A 75 27.20 1.08 8.17
CA PRO A 75 26.74 2.28 7.48
C PRO A 75 26.77 2.17 5.95
N GLY A 76 25.63 2.42 5.32
CA GLY A 76 25.45 2.39 3.86
C GLY A 76 24.97 1.06 3.30
N GLU A 77 25.05 -0.04 4.06
CA GLU A 77 24.53 -1.34 3.65
C GLU A 77 23.00 -1.45 3.77
N ASP A 78 22.36 -0.53 4.48
CA ASP A 78 20.91 -0.42 4.68
C ASP A 78 20.18 0.27 3.51
N ILE A 79 20.89 1.05 2.69
CA ILE A 79 20.33 1.86 1.60
C ILE A 79 19.76 0.98 0.47
N GLU A 80 20.59 0.13 -0.14
CA GLU A 80 20.17 -0.71 -1.28
C GLU A 80 19.00 -1.65 -0.89
N PRO A 81 19.00 -2.32 0.27
CA PRO A 81 17.85 -3.11 0.74
C PRO A 81 16.61 -2.26 0.98
N TYR A 82 16.75 -1.07 1.56
CA TYR A 82 15.63 -0.16 1.77
C TYR A 82 15.00 0.26 0.44
N GLU A 83 15.79 0.74 -0.52
CA GLU A 83 15.30 1.13 -1.84
C GLU A 83 14.60 -0.04 -2.55
N ARG A 84 15.18 -1.24 -2.48
CA ARG A 84 14.59 -2.46 -3.04
C ARG A 84 13.25 -2.82 -2.38
N SER A 85 13.11 -2.60 -1.07
CA SER A 85 11.86 -2.82 -0.35
C SER A 85 10.72 -1.91 -0.81
N GLN A 86 11.04 -0.77 -1.43
CA GLN A 86 10.06 0.18 -1.99
C GLN A 86 9.72 -0.12 -3.46
N GLN A 87 10.52 -0.94 -4.16
CA GLN A 87 10.29 -1.24 -5.58
C GLN A 87 9.10 -2.18 -5.77
N ARG A 88 8.31 -1.94 -6.83
CA ARG A 88 7.17 -2.74 -7.26
C ARG A 88 7.32 -3.05 -8.75
N ASN A 89 7.14 -4.32 -9.11
CA ASN A 89 7.22 -4.75 -10.50
C ASN A 89 5.82 -4.76 -11.11
N ILE A 90 5.57 -3.84 -12.05
CA ILE A 90 4.32 -3.77 -12.82
C ILE A 90 4.64 -4.10 -14.28
N VAL A 91 3.94 -5.08 -14.85
CA VAL A 91 4.17 -5.53 -16.22
C VAL A 91 3.28 -4.73 -17.18
N LEU A 92 3.89 -3.93 -18.05
CA LEU A 92 3.19 -3.19 -19.11
C LEU A 92 3.27 -3.94 -20.44
N LYS A 93 2.16 -4.02 -21.16
CA LYS A 93 2.10 -4.57 -22.52
C LYS A 93 2.04 -3.42 -23.52
N LEU A 94 3.17 -3.12 -24.15
CA LEU A 94 3.31 -1.99 -25.08
C LEU A 94 3.82 -2.46 -26.46
N PRO A 95 3.31 -1.91 -27.56
CA PRO A 95 3.91 -2.04 -28.89
C PRO A 95 5.36 -1.54 -28.93
N GLU A 96 6.17 -2.07 -29.86
CA GLU A 96 7.59 -1.71 -29.96
C GLU A 96 7.81 -0.22 -30.24
N ASP A 97 6.98 0.40 -31.08
CA ASP A 97 7.11 1.81 -31.43
C ASP A 97 6.80 2.72 -30.22
N ASP A 98 5.78 2.37 -29.43
CA ASP A 98 5.46 3.08 -28.17
C ASP A 98 6.62 2.99 -27.17
N ILE A 99 7.32 1.85 -27.11
CA ILE A 99 8.51 1.70 -26.24
C ILE A 99 9.63 2.63 -26.70
N LYS A 100 9.88 2.73 -28.01
CA LYS A 100 10.91 3.63 -28.55
C LYS A 100 10.59 5.10 -28.22
N ASP A 101 9.34 5.50 -28.41
CA ASP A 101 8.89 6.87 -28.13
C ASP A 101 8.93 7.19 -26.64
N LEU A 102 8.53 6.26 -25.78
CA LEU A 102 8.61 6.40 -24.33
C LEU A 102 10.07 6.56 -23.86
N CYS A 103 10.97 5.73 -24.39
CA CYS A 103 12.41 5.83 -24.12
C CYS A 103 12.98 7.18 -24.58
N ALA A 104 12.62 7.63 -25.79
CA ALA A 104 13.07 8.92 -26.31
C ALA A 104 12.53 10.10 -25.48
N LYS A 105 11.28 10.02 -25.00
CA LYS A 105 10.66 11.06 -24.15
C LYS A 105 11.35 11.17 -22.80
N ALA A 106 11.66 10.05 -22.15
CA ALA A 106 12.41 10.02 -20.90
C ALA A 106 13.86 10.49 -21.10
N GLY A 107 14.55 9.94 -22.11
CA GLY A 107 15.96 10.23 -22.38
C GLY A 107 16.24 11.70 -22.74
N ARG A 108 15.32 12.39 -23.43
CA ARG A 108 15.44 13.84 -23.72
C ARG A 108 15.54 14.72 -22.46
N ASN A 109 15.05 14.23 -21.33
CA ASN A 109 15.07 14.93 -20.05
C ASN A 109 16.07 14.31 -19.06
N GLY A 110 16.94 13.40 -19.51
CA GLY A 110 17.93 12.73 -18.65
C GLY A 110 17.32 11.78 -17.63
N MET A 111 16.10 11.27 -17.88
CA MET A 111 15.38 10.37 -16.97
C MET A 111 15.30 8.95 -17.54
N THR A 112 15.13 7.97 -16.66
CA THR A 112 14.72 6.62 -17.05
C THR A 112 13.21 6.55 -17.29
N VAL A 113 12.76 5.51 -17.99
CA VAL A 113 11.32 5.23 -18.14
C VAL A 113 10.65 5.00 -16.79
N SER A 114 11.33 4.33 -15.84
CA SER A 114 10.81 4.13 -14.48
C SER A 114 10.53 5.45 -13.79
N GLN A 115 11.51 6.36 -13.78
CA GLN A 115 11.35 7.68 -13.17
C GLN A 115 10.22 8.48 -13.80
N LEU A 116 10.08 8.42 -15.13
CA LEU A 116 8.98 9.10 -15.82
C LEU A 116 7.61 8.56 -15.38
N LEU A 117 7.46 7.24 -15.26
CA LEU A 117 6.21 6.59 -14.84
C LEU A 117 5.93 6.79 -13.34
N GLU A 118 6.95 6.75 -12.49
CA GLU A 118 6.83 7.05 -11.05
C GLU A 118 6.27 8.45 -10.82
N ASN A 119 6.74 9.43 -11.59
CA ASN A 119 6.25 10.81 -11.55
C ASN A 119 4.78 10.89 -11.97
N PHE A 120 4.43 10.27 -13.11
CA PHE A 120 3.04 10.24 -13.60
C PHE A 120 2.09 9.58 -12.59
N VAL A 121 2.48 8.43 -12.02
CA VAL A 121 1.69 7.74 -11.00
C VAL A 121 1.52 8.63 -9.77
N SER A 122 2.58 9.30 -9.33
CA SER A 122 2.48 10.23 -8.19
C SER A 122 1.54 11.40 -8.47
N ASP A 123 1.46 11.90 -9.70
CA ASP A 123 0.49 12.94 -10.06
C ASP A 123 -0.94 12.39 -10.11
N LEU A 124 -1.13 11.18 -10.65
CA LEU A 124 -2.43 10.52 -10.74
C LEU A 124 -3.05 10.22 -9.37
N VAL A 125 -2.24 9.77 -8.39
CA VAL A 125 -2.76 9.36 -7.06
C VAL A 125 -2.61 10.45 -5.99
N GLY A 126 -2.10 11.64 -6.35
CA GLY A 126 -1.77 12.69 -5.38
C GLY A 126 -0.67 12.31 -4.39
N GLY A 127 0.30 11.50 -4.84
CA GLY A 127 1.43 11.03 -4.04
C GLY A 127 2.43 12.13 -3.66
N SER A 128 3.39 11.77 -2.81
CA SER A 128 4.39 12.69 -2.24
C SER A 128 5.43 13.21 -3.24
N ARG A 129 5.54 12.60 -4.44
CA ARG A 129 6.50 12.97 -5.50
C ARG A 129 5.80 13.64 -6.70
N THR A 130 4.68 14.30 -6.43
CA THR A 130 3.92 15.03 -7.44
C THR A 130 4.73 16.20 -8.02
N ASN A 131 4.57 16.43 -9.32
CA ASN A 131 5.22 17.53 -10.06
C ASN A 131 4.56 18.89 -9.83
N GLY A 132 3.39 18.92 -9.20
CA GLY A 132 2.68 20.17 -8.93
C GLY A 132 1.16 19.97 -8.90
N SER A 133 0.44 21.00 -8.47
CA SER A 133 -1.03 20.97 -8.45
C SER A 133 -1.63 20.87 -9.84
N ASP A 134 -1.00 21.48 -10.83
CA ASP A 134 -1.51 21.55 -12.20
C ASP A 134 -1.34 20.19 -12.88
N GLU A 135 -0.21 19.52 -12.66
CA GLU A 135 0.07 18.18 -13.17
C GLU A 135 -0.92 17.16 -12.58
N ARG A 136 -1.21 17.23 -11.28
CA ARG A 136 -2.28 16.41 -10.67
C ARG A 136 -3.64 16.68 -11.31
N MET A 137 -3.96 17.96 -11.51
CA MET A 137 -5.22 18.34 -12.14
C MET A 137 -5.32 17.74 -13.55
N TYR A 138 -4.25 17.82 -14.36
CA TYR A 138 -4.24 17.24 -15.71
C TYR A 138 -4.27 15.71 -15.70
N ALA A 139 -3.57 15.06 -14.76
CA ALA A 139 -3.61 13.61 -14.61
C ALA A 139 -5.03 13.12 -14.26
N ASN A 140 -5.72 13.79 -13.33
CA ASN A 140 -7.10 13.48 -12.96
C ASN A 140 -8.06 13.76 -14.12
N GLN A 141 -7.92 14.88 -14.82
CA GLN A 141 -8.73 15.15 -16.02
C GLN A 141 -8.52 14.11 -17.11
N TRP A 142 -7.29 13.61 -17.31
CA TRP A 142 -7.05 12.50 -18.22
C TRP A 142 -7.77 11.24 -17.76
N PHE A 143 -7.67 10.91 -16.47
CA PHE A 143 -8.31 9.73 -15.88
C PHE A 143 -9.83 9.78 -16.05
N GLU A 144 -10.48 10.85 -15.57
CA GLU A 144 -11.94 11.06 -15.61
C GLU A 144 -12.53 11.02 -17.03
N ARG A 145 -11.73 11.37 -18.04
CA ARG A 145 -12.15 11.39 -19.45
C ARG A 145 -11.88 10.08 -20.19
N CYS A 146 -11.09 9.19 -19.63
CA CYS A 146 -10.86 7.90 -20.25
C CYS A 146 -12.16 7.09 -20.23
N TRP A 147 -12.36 6.30 -21.29
CA TRP A 147 -13.58 5.49 -21.47
C TRP A 147 -13.89 4.59 -20.26
N PHE A 148 -12.84 4.14 -19.56
CA PHE A 148 -12.95 3.28 -18.38
C PHE A 148 -13.36 4.01 -17.09
N SER A 149 -13.30 5.35 -17.06
CA SER A 149 -13.68 6.16 -15.89
C SER A 149 -14.90 7.04 -16.14
N PHE A 150 -15.23 7.35 -17.39
CA PHE A 150 -16.35 8.23 -17.74
C PHE A 150 -17.71 7.60 -17.40
N GLU A 151 -17.87 6.31 -17.69
CA GLU A 151 -19.02 5.49 -17.30
C GLU A 151 -18.49 4.16 -16.77
N PRO A 152 -17.97 4.15 -15.52
CA PRO A 152 -17.45 2.93 -14.93
C PRO A 152 -18.59 1.95 -14.71
N GLU A 153 -18.28 0.66 -14.84
CA GLU A 153 -19.20 -0.40 -14.48
C GLU A 153 -19.51 -0.31 -12.97
N GLN A 154 -20.79 -0.32 -12.61
CA GLN A 154 -21.26 -0.20 -11.24
C GLN A 154 -21.12 -1.53 -10.50
N THR A 155 -19.90 -1.87 -10.12
CA THR A 155 -19.57 -3.12 -9.41
C THR A 155 -19.64 -2.96 -7.89
N PHE A 156 -19.78 -4.08 -7.18
CA PHE A 156 -19.71 -4.11 -5.73
C PHE A 156 -18.35 -3.62 -5.22
N LEU A 157 -17.25 -4.00 -5.90
CA LEU A 157 -15.90 -3.51 -5.60
C LEU A 157 -15.81 -1.97 -5.65
N SER A 158 -16.30 -1.35 -6.74
CA SER A 158 -16.29 0.12 -6.84
C SER A 158 -17.11 0.78 -5.74
N TYR A 159 -18.27 0.22 -5.39
CA TYR A 159 -19.08 0.72 -4.27
C TYR A 159 -18.31 0.68 -2.95
N LEU A 160 -17.71 -0.47 -2.61
CA LEU A 160 -16.95 -0.61 -1.37
C LEU A 160 -15.75 0.36 -1.30
N LEU A 161 -15.08 0.63 -2.42
CA LEU A 161 -13.98 1.59 -2.49
C LEU A 161 -14.45 3.04 -2.30
N ASP A 162 -15.55 3.42 -2.95
CA ASP A 162 -16.09 4.78 -2.87
C ASP A 162 -16.60 5.12 -1.45
N TRP A 163 -17.14 4.12 -0.75
CA TRP A 163 -17.70 4.28 0.60
C TRP A 163 -16.74 3.87 1.73
N GLY A 164 -15.52 3.41 1.41
CA GLY A 164 -14.51 3.03 2.39
C GLY A 164 -14.87 1.75 3.19
N GLN A 165 -15.69 0.87 2.64
CA GLN A 165 -16.16 -0.37 3.28
C GLN A 165 -15.33 -1.61 2.88
N ILE A 166 -14.26 -1.41 2.10
CA ILE A 166 -13.51 -2.50 1.48
C ILE A 166 -12.84 -3.44 2.48
N GLU A 167 -12.22 -2.92 3.54
CA GLU A 167 -11.52 -3.77 4.51
C GLU A 167 -12.52 -4.57 5.35
N TYR A 168 -13.62 -3.94 5.75
CA TYR A 168 -14.71 -4.58 6.48
C TYR A 168 -15.30 -5.76 5.68
N ALA A 169 -15.64 -5.54 4.41
CA ALA A 169 -16.18 -6.58 3.55
C ALA A 169 -15.19 -7.74 3.31
N ILE A 170 -13.88 -7.47 3.26
CA ILE A 170 -12.86 -8.52 3.11
C ILE A 170 -12.71 -9.32 4.41
N GLU A 171 -12.73 -8.67 5.57
CA GLU A 171 -12.65 -9.31 6.88
C GLU A 171 -13.83 -10.26 7.09
N ASP A 172 -15.07 -9.75 6.98
CA ASP A 172 -16.29 -10.53 7.15
C ASP A 172 -16.35 -11.72 6.18
N TRP A 173 -15.98 -11.50 4.92
CA TRP A 173 -15.97 -12.57 3.92
C TRP A 173 -14.92 -13.64 4.21
N THR A 174 -13.74 -13.24 4.68
CA THR A 174 -12.66 -14.18 5.01
C THR A 174 -13.05 -15.06 6.18
N GLU A 175 -13.60 -14.46 7.23
CA GLU A 175 -14.07 -15.19 8.41
C GLU A 175 -15.23 -16.13 8.06
N LEU A 176 -16.17 -15.66 7.24
CA LEU A 176 -17.28 -16.49 6.74
C LEU A 176 -16.78 -17.71 5.93
N GLU A 177 -15.78 -17.53 5.07
CA GLU A 177 -15.17 -18.64 4.31
C GLU A 177 -14.39 -19.60 5.21
N ASP A 178 -13.70 -19.07 6.23
CA ASP A 178 -13.00 -19.88 7.23
C ASP A 178 -13.97 -20.79 7.97
N TYR A 179 -15.12 -20.27 8.42
CA TYR A 179 -16.18 -21.07 9.05
C TYR A 179 -16.78 -22.13 8.11
N LYS A 180 -17.06 -21.79 6.84
CA LYS A 180 -17.54 -22.76 5.84
C LYS A 180 -16.54 -23.91 5.59
N GLY A 181 -15.26 -23.67 5.86
CA GLY A 181 -14.20 -24.67 5.74
C GLY A 181 -14.06 -25.62 6.94
N GLN A 182 -14.76 -25.38 8.05
CA GLN A 182 -14.65 -26.20 9.27
C GLN A 182 -15.57 -27.43 9.22
N ASP A 183 -15.07 -28.57 9.71
CA ASP A 183 -15.84 -29.83 9.76
C ASP A 183 -16.93 -29.82 10.85
N THR A 184 -16.74 -29.04 11.92
CA THR A 184 -17.66 -28.95 13.06
C THR A 184 -17.76 -27.51 13.53
N LEU A 185 -18.98 -26.99 13.60
CA LEU A 185 -19.31 -25.67 14.14
C LEU A 185 -20.18 -25.85 15.38
N ASP A 186 -19.86 -25.15 16.46
CA ASP A 186 -20.71 -25.11 17.64
C ASP A 186 -21.93 -24.17 17.43
N GLU A 187 -22.64 -23.79 18.47
CA GLU A 187 -23.82 -22.91 18.35
C GLU A 187 -23.39 -21.45 18.17
N TYR A 188 -22.32 -21.05 18.85
CA TYR A 188 -21.74 -19.72 18.76
C TYR A 188 -21.18 -19.46 17.36
N ASP A 189 -20.43 -20.41 16.81
CA ASP A 189 -19.89 -20.31 15.44
C ASP A 189 -21.01 -20.11 14.40
N LYS A 190 -22.17 -20.74 14.60
CA LYS A 190 -23.31 -20.59 13.68
C LYS A 190 -23.97 -19.22 13.80
N GLU A 191 -24.13 -18.71 15.03
CA GLU A 191 -24.66 -17.37 15.28
C GLU A 191 -23.74 -16.29 14.67
N GLU A 192 -22.42 -16.43 14.85
CA GLU A 192 -21.43 -15.52 14.24
C GLU A 192 -21.48 -15.59 12.71
N MET A 193 -21.53 -16.80 12.12
CA MET A 193 -21.70 -16.96 10.67
C MET A 193 -22.96 -16.28 10.12
N GLU A 194 -24.09 -16.39 10.83
CA GLU A 194 -25.34 -15.72 10.44
C GLU A 194 -25.17 -14.20 10.50
N SER A 195 -24.57 -13.66 11.57
CA SER A 195 -24.29 -12.22 11.72
C SER A 195 -23.38 -11.68 10.61
N LEU A 196 -22.27 -12.36 10.30
CA LEU A 196 -21.35 -11.98 9.22
C LEU A 196 -22.05 -11.97 7.87
N LYS A 197 -22.88 -13.00 7.62
CA LYS A 197 -23.65 -13.11 6.39
C LYS A 197 -24.68 -12.00 6.26
N GLU A 198 -25.42 -11.68 7.34
CA GLU A 198 -26.37 -10.58 7.36
C GLU A 198 -25.70 -9.24 7.04
N SER A 199 -24.54 -8.96 7.65
CA SER A 199 -23.80 -7.72 7.38
C SER A 199 -23.36 -7.57 5.91
N LEU A 200 -22.83 -8.65 5.34
CA LEU A 200 -22.44 -8.66 3.92
C LEU A 200 -23.64 -8.55 2.98
N ASP A 201 -24.76 -9.20 3.31
CA ASP A 201 -26.01 -9.12 2.55
C ASP A 201 -26.57 -7.67 2.62
N GLU A 202 -26.54 -7.01 3.78
CA GLU A 202 -26.93 -5.59 3.94
C GLU A 202 -26.07 -4.67 3.05
N LEU A 203 -24.74 -4.80 3.10
CA LEU A 203 -23.84 -4.03 2.23
C LEU A 203 -24.13 -4.25 0.74
N PHE A 204 -24.47 -5.48 0.37
CA PHE A 204 -24.80 -5.82 -1.01
C PHE A 204 -26.16 -5.24 -1.43
N GLU A 205 -27.16 -5.24 -0.56
CA GLU A 205 -28.46 -4.61 -0.80
C GLU A 205 -28.34 -3.08 -0.93
N GLU A 206 -27.50 -2.43 -0.12
CA GLU A 206 -27.19 -1.01 -0.26
C GLU A 206 -26.52 -0.72 -1.60
N TYR A 207 -25.53 -1.53 -2.00
CA TYR A 207 -24.91 -1.46 -3.31
C TYR A 207 -25.95 -1.56 -4.43
N GLN A 208 -26.86 -2.54 -4.39
CA GLN A 208 -27.90 -2.70 -5.41
C GLN A 208 -28.83 -1.49 -5.45
N SER A 209 -29.16 -0.92 -4.29
CA SER A 209 -30.07 0.22 -4.16
C SER A 209 -29.43 1.55 -4.61
N ALA A 210 -28.13 1.72 -4.38
CA ALA A 210 -27.38 2.92 -4.74
C ALA A 210 -27.07 3.01 -6.24
N ASN A 211 -27.11 1.87 -6.96
CA ASN A 211 -26.70 1.77 -8.35
C ASN A 211 -27.90 1.67 -9.30
N LYS A 212 -27.84 2.40 -10.42
CA LYS A 212 -28.90 2.38 -11.44
C LYS A 212 -28.86 1.09 -12.26
N ASN A 213 -27.65 0.60 -12.52
CA ASN A 213 -27.39 -0.60 -13.30
C ASN A 213 -26.30 -1.43 -12.58
N PRO A 214 -26.62 -2.06 -11.44
CA PRO A 214 -25.66 -2.89 -10.73
C PRO A 214 -25.14 -4.02 -11.63
N ALA A 215 -23.82 -4.18 -11.68
CA ALA A 215 -23.16 -5.15 -12.56
C ALA A 215 -23.11 -6.56 -11.96
N ASP A 216 -22.98 -6.65 -10.65
CA ASP A 216 -22.95 -7.90 -9.89
C ASP A 216 -24.36 -8.29 -9.45
N SER A 217 -24.80 -9.50 -9.80
CA SER A 217 -26.17 -9.99 -9.54
C SER A 217 -26.28 -10.70 -8.19
N THR A 218 -25.19 -11.27 -7.69
CA THR A 218 -25.12 -11.90 -6.36
C THR A 218 -23.91 -11.41 -5.57
N LEU A 219 -23.98 -11.56 -4.24
CA LEU A 219 -22.88 -11.23 -3.34
C LEU A 219 -21.60 -11.98 -3.73
N GLU A 220 -21.72 -13.26 -4.10
CA GLU A 220 -20.58 -14.08 -4.53
C GLU A 220 -19.89 -13.52 -5.78
N GLU A 221 -20.64 -13.05 -6.78
CA GLU A 221 -20.07 -12.43 -7.99
C GLU A 221 -19.31 -11.15 -7.66
N GLY A 222 -19.90 -10.29 -6.81
CA GLY A 222 -19.26 -9.07 -6.32
C GLY A 222 -17.99 -9.38 -5.54
N MET A 223 -18.05 -10.32 -4.61
CA MET A 223 -16.92 -10.69 -3.77
C MET A 223 -15.80 -11.38 -4.55
N GLN A 224 -16.09 -12.11 -5.63
CA GLN A 224 -15.05 -12.62 -6.53
C GLN A 224 -14.19 -11.50 -7.12
N LYS A 225 -14.79 -10.36 -7.50
CA LYS A 225 -14.06 -9.18 -7.98
C LYS A 225 -13.23 -8.54 -6.87
N VAL A 226 -13.82 -8.40 -5.67
CA VAL A 226 -13.14 -7.86 -4.47
C VAL A 226 -11.90 -8.68 -4.13
N ILE A 227 -12.04 -10.00 -3.98
CA ILE A 227 -10.94 -10.90 -3.62
C ILE A 227 -9.87 -10.96 -4.72
N LYS A 228 -10.27 -10.89 -6.00
CA LYS A 228 -9.30 -10.81 -7.10
C LYS A 228 -8.46 -9.53 -7.02
N TRP A 229 -9.10 -8.40 -6.78
CA TRP A 229 -8.42 -7.11 -6.61
C TRP A 229 -7.52 -7.12 -5.37
N ASP A 230 -8.01 -7.64 -4.23
CA ASP A 230 -7.21 -7.68 -3.00
C ASP A 230 -5.97 -8.57 -3.17
N LYS A 231 -6.07 -9.72 -3.84
CA LYS A 231 -4.90 -10.56 -4.14
C LYS A 231 -3.81 -9.80 -4.90
N GLU A 232 -4.18 -9.05 -5.93
CA GLU A 232 -3.23 -8.21 -6.67
C GLU A 232 -2.67 -7.08 -5.79
N ARG A 233 -3.55 -6.41 -5.02
CA ARG A 233 -3.18 -5.38 -4.04
C ARG A 233 -2.15 -5.91 -3.04
N GLN A 234 -2.39 -7.06 -2.41
CA GLN A 234 -1.49 -7.65 -1.43
C GLN A 234 -0.15 -8.07 -2.07
N MET A 235 -0.17 -8.65 -3.27
CA MET A 235 1.06 -8.96 -4.01
C MET A 235 1.89 -7.72 -4.28
N LEU A 236 1.24 -6.61 -4.67
CA LEU A 236 1.91 -5.34 -4.84
C LEU A 236 2.39 -4.80 -3.49
N LEU A 237 1.57 -4.72 -2.45
CA LEU A 237 1.96 -4.16 -1.15
C LEU A 237 3.11 -4.93 -0.48
N ALA A 238 3.13 -6.26 -0.62
CA ALA A 238 4.21 -7.12 -0.14
C ALA A 238 5.59 -6.75 -0.70
N GLY A 239 5.65 -6.16 -1.90
CA GLY A 239 6.88 -5.70 -2.53
C GLY A 239 7.81 -6.83 -2.98
N ASN A 240 9.00 -6.45 -3.45
CA ASN A 240 10.03 -7.42 -3.80
C ASN A 240 10.72 -7.93 -2.51
N PRO A 241 10.84 -9.25 -2.29
CA PRO A 241 11.54 -9.79 -1.13
C PRO A 241 13.00 -9.30 -1.12
N VAL A 242 13.48 -8.91 0.06
CA VAL A 242 14.88 -8.55 0.28
C VAL A 242 15.70 -9.84 0.20
N GLU A 243 16.24 -10.15 -0.97
CA GLU A 243 17.17 -11.28 -1.10
C GLU A 243 18.44 -10.98 -0.29
N ARG A 244 18.71 -11.79 0.75
CA ARG A 244 20.00 -11.79 1.44
C ARG A 244 21.09 -12.05 0.40
N ARG A 245 22.05 -11.13 0.25
CA ARG A 245 23.34 -11.48 -0.38
C ARG A 245 23.91 -12.64 0.42
N LYS A 246 23.96 -13.83 -0.18
CA LYS A 246 24.76 -14.92 0.37
C LYS A 246 26.20 -14.41 0.38
N GLU A 247 26.73 -14.17 1.57
CA GLU A 247 28.15 -13.92 1.79
C GLU A 247 28.93 -15.01 1.04
N ARG A 248 29.84 -14.58 0.17
CA ARG A 248 30.81 -15.43 -0.53
C ARG A 248 32.10 -15.44 0.24
#